data_AF-A0A833U3Q6-F1
#
_entry.id   AF-A0A833U3Q6-F1
#
_cell.length_a   1.000
_cell.length_b   1.000
_cell.length_c   1.000
_cell.angle_alpha   90.00
_cell.angle_beta   90.00
_cell.angle_gamma   90.00
#
_symmetry.space_group_name_H-M   'P 1'
#
loop_
_entity.id
_entity.type
_entity.pdbx_description
1 polymer ?
#
loop_
_entity_poly.entity_id
_entity_poly.type
_entity_poly.pdbx_seq_one_letter_code
_entity_poly.pdbx_strand_id
1 'polypeptide(L)'
;MAATYCMTFQVNCSIERKPYSLSHKFDDFKTLFSSVFKPVLRDQVQQVRPPMHVDVSRTIKKASVKILDAFVDSVFEFADQPLLPSQNNFSPVEELKEAVLITDIEGKIPNNFREGVYIRNGPNPLFGGLKVTKSVFGRSSHAWVEGEGMLHAVYFSKDSDHGNWKVVYNNSHVQTETFKLEKQRNKPSFLPALEGDSLAILSAYLLNLLRFGMVNKYISNTNIFKHSGKYYSVAENAVPQEIDICTLKTLGNWDVNGAWKRPFTSHPKLMEIDWFMKWIRD
;
A
#
# COMPACT_ATOMS: atom_id res chain seq x y z
N MET A 1 -47.70 15.34 -5.85
CA MET A 1 -48.02 13.93 -6.18
C MET A 1 -47.91 13.76 -7.69
N ALA A 2 -46.88 13.06 -8.16
CA ALA A 2 -46.87 12.37 -9.45
C ALA A 2 -45.65 11.44 -9.43
N ALA A 3 -45.90 10.14 -9.57
CA ALA A 3 -44.96 9.06 -9.39
C ALA A 3 -44.08 8.87 -10.63
N THR A 4 -42.78 8.64 -10.42
CA THR A 4 -41.85 8.27 -11.48
C THR A 4 -41.73 6.75 -11.53
N TYR A 5 -42.10 6.18 -12.68
CA TYR A 5 -41.99 4.77 -13.01
C TYR A 5 -40.51 4.34 -13.14
N CYS A 6 -40.18 3.20 -12.54
CA CYS A 6 -38.90 2.52 -12.65
C CYS A 6 -38.95 1.56 -13.86
N MET A 7 -38.14 1.82 -14.89
CA MET A 7 -37.91 0.84 -15.97
C MET A 7 -36.59 0.12 -15.71
N THR A 8 -36.70 -1.18 -15.45
CA THR A 8 -35.60 -2.14 -15.40
C THR A 8 -35.16 -2.53 -16.80
N PHE A 9 -33.90 -2.31 -17.15
CA PHE A 9 -33.29 -2.91 -18.35
C PHE A 9 -32.59 -4.21 -17.98
N GLN A 10 -33.09 -5.30 -18.54
CA GLN A 10 -32.51 -6.64 -18.47
C GLN A 10 -31.72 -6.85 -19.78
N VAL A 11 -30.42 -7.08 -19.71
CA VAL A 11 -29.60 -7.43 -20.88
C VAL A 11 -29.08 -8.86 -20.71
N ASN A 12 -29.61 -9.76 -21.54
CA ASN A 12 -29.06 -11.09 -21.76
C ASN A 12 -27.83 -10.98 -22.68
N CYS A 13 -26.67 -11.44 -22.21
CA CYS A 13 -25.50 -11.69 -23.06
C CYS A 13 -25.06 -13.15 -22.89
N SER A 14 -25.17 -13.91 -23.97
CA SER A 14 -24.72 -15.29 -24.12
C SER A 14 -23.19 -15.34 -24.12
N ILE A 15 -22.58 -16.18 -23.26
CA ILE A 15 -21.15 -16.45 -23.25
C ILE A 15 -20.94 -17.92 -23.60
N GLU A 16 -20.53 -18.19 -24.84
CA GLU A 16 -19.73 -19.38 -25.15
C GLU A 16 -18.34 -18.91 -25.56
N ARG A 17 -17.35 -19.18 -24.69
CA ARG A 17 -15.98 -19.61 -25.04
C ARG A 17 -15.18 -19.89 -23.77
N LYS A 18 -14.60 -21.09 -23.71
CA LYS A 18 -13.77 -21.61 -22.61
C LYS A 18 -12.51 -20.77 -22.40
N PRO A 19 -12.07 -20.52 -21.15
CA PRO A 19 -10.74 -20.01 -20.89
C PRO A 19 -9.71 -21.16 -20.81
N TYR A 20 -8.58 -20.99 -21.49
CA TYR A 20 -7.38 -21.79 -21.27
C TYR A 20 -6.83 -21.47 -19.86
N SER A 21 -6.67 -22.51 -19.05
CA SER A 21 -6.27 -22.43 -17.65
C SER A 21 -4.75 -22.35 -17.48
N LEU A 22 -4.25 -21.25 -16.91
CA LEU A 22 -2.93 -21.16 -16.28
C LEU A 22 -3.04 -21.35 -14.75
N SER A 23 -3.86 -22.32 -14.31
CA SER A 23 -4.12 -22.63 -12.89
C SER A 23 -3.11 -23.62 -12.28
N HIS A 24 -2.36 -24.36 -13.10
CA HIS A 24 -1.63 -25.54 -12.61
C HIS A 24 -0.41 -25.23 -11.74
N LYS A 25 0.18 -24.03 -11.80
CA LYS A 25 1.39 -23.72 -11.00
C LYS A 25 1.12 -23.25 -9.58
N PHE A 26 -0.10 -22.77 -9.28
CA PHE A 26 -0.42 -22.26 -7.93
C PHE A 26 -0.93 -23.37 -6.99
N ASP A 27 -1.58 -24.39 -7.54
CA ASP A 27 -2.05 -25.54 -6.77
C ASP A 27 -0.88 -26.44 -6.32
N ASP A 28 0.18 -26.57 -7.12
CA ASP A 28 1.38 -27.35 -6.79
C ASP A 28 2.14 -26.82 -5.55
N PHE A 29 2.13 -25.50 -5.33
CA PHE A 29 2.72 -24.91 -4.12
C PHE A 29 1.88 -25.20 -2.87
N LYS A 30 0.55 -25.30 -3.00
CA LYS A 30 -0.33 -25.66 -1.88
C LYS A 30 -0.16 -27.12 -1.48
N THR A 31 0.03 -28.03 -2.43
CA THR A 31 0.26 -29.45 -2.18
C THR A 31 1.60 -29.70 -1.46
N LEU A 32 2.66 -28.98 -1.84
CA LEU A 32 3.99 -29.05 -1.20
C LEU A 32 3.99 -28.65 0.29
N PHE A 33 3.15 -27.69 0.69
CA PHE A 33 3.04 -27.29 2.10
C PHE A 33 2.13 -28.21 2.93
N SER A 34 1.20 -28.93 2.30
CA SER A 34 0.30 -29.86 3.01
C SER A 34 0.99 -31.16 3.44
N SER A 35 2.09 -31.53 2.80
CA SER A 35 2.81 -32.79 3.09
C SER A 35 3.80 -32.70 4.25
N VAL A 36 4.14 -31.50 4.72
CA VAL A 36 5.15 -31.29 5.78
C VAL A 36 4.52 -31.30 7.19
N PHE A 37 3.19 -31.18 7.31
CA PHE A 37 2.49 -31.22 8.61
C PHE A 37 1.28 -32.14 8.57
N LYS A 38 1.49 -33.44 8.83
CA LYS A 38 0.44 -34.35 9.30
C LYS A 38 0.81 -34.88 10.69
N PRO A 39 0.03 -34.60 11.73
CA PRO A 39 -0.17 -35.57 12.80
C PRO A 39 -1.39 -36.43 12.45
N VAL A 40 -1.19 -37.74 12.48
CA VAL A 40 -2.24 -38.75 12.42
C VAL A 40 -3.18 -38.55 13.61
N LEU A 41 -4.48 -38.39 13.35
CA LEU A 41 -5.55 -38.75 14.29
C LEU A 41 -6.86 -38.88 13.50
N ARG A 42 -7.31 -40.13 13.35
CA ARG A 42 -8.61 -40.49 12.82
C ARG A 42 -9.53 -40.84 14.00
N ASP A 43 -10.73 -40.30 13.90
CA ASP A 43 -12.01 -40.73 14.45
C ASP A 43 -12.45 -40.41 15.90
N GLN A 44 -13.58 -39.68 15.89
CA GLN A 44 -14.72 -39.66 16.82
C GLN A 44 -14.54 -39.05 18.21
N VAL A 45 -15.19 -37.90 18.44
CA VAL A 45 -16.49 -37.81 19.13
C VAL A 45 -16.92 -36.33 19.17
N GLN A 46 -18.19 -36.12 18.89
CA GLN A 46 -18.92 -34.85 18.89
C GLN A 46 -19.00 -34.32 20.32
N GLN A 47 -18.17 -33.34 20.69
CA GLN A 47 -18.38 -32.55 21.92
C GLN A 47 -18.06 -31.07 21.71
N VAL A 48 -18.96 -30.26 22.27
CA VAL A 48 -19.00 -28.80 22.34
C VAL A 48 -17.61 -28.22 22.60
N ARG A 49 -17.06 -27.44 21.66
CA ARG A 49 -15.77 -26.75 21.84
C ARG A 49 -15.96 -25.52 22.75
N PRO A 50 -15.28 -25.42 23.90
CA PRO A 50 -15.21 -24.19 24.68
C PRO A 50 -14.27 -23.16 23.99
N PRO A 51 -14.31 -21.87 24.39
CA PRO A 51 -13.53 -20.79 23.75
C PRO A 51 -12.00 -20.91 23.88
N MET A 52 -11.48 -21.91 24.60
CA MET A 52 -10.04 -22.09 24.88
C MET A 52 -9.16 -22.40 23.66
N HIS A 53 -9.68 -23.09 22.63
CA HIS A 53 -8.86 -23.50 21.49
C HIS A 53 -8.33 -22.31 20.65
N VAL A 54 -9.06 -21.19 20.68
CA VAL A 54 -8.68 -19.97 19.94
C VAL A 54 -7.47 -19.30 20.59
N ASP A 55 -7.34 -19.38 21.92
CA ASP A 55 -6.31 -18.67 22.68
C ASP A 55 -4.94 -19.36 22.63
N VAL A 56 -4.92 -20.69 22.71
CA VAL A 56 -3.70 -21.50 22.57
C VAL A 56 -3.11 -21.34 21.16
N SER A 57 -3.94 -21.45 20.12
CA SER A 57 -3.48 -21.29 18.72
C SER A 57 -2.91 -19.90 18.46
N ARG A 58 -3.56 -18.85 18.99
CA ARG A 58 -3.07 -17.47 18.89
C ARG A 58 -1.75 -17.27 19.62
N THR A 59 -1.59 -17.89 20.79
CA THR A 59 -0.37 -17.81 21.59
C THR A 59 0.79 -18.52 20.89
N ILE A 60 0.58 -19.72 20.36
CA ILE A 60 1.58 -20.46 19.57
C ILE A 60 1.99 -19.63 18.34
N LYS A 61 1.04 -19.07 17.60
CA LYS A 61 1.33 -18.23 16.43
C LYS A 61 2.14 -16.98 16.80
N LYS A 62 1.84 -16.34 17.94
CA LYS A 62 2.62 -15.19 18.43
C LYS A 62 4.04 -15.61 18.80
N ALA A 63 4.21 -16.75 19.47
CA ALA A 63 5.52 -17.28 19.81
C ALA A 63 6.34 -17.63 18.56
N SER A 64 5.74 -18.26 17.56
CA SER A 64 6.42 -18.59 16.31
C SER A 64 6.87 -17.35 15.55
N VAL A 65 6.03 -16.30 15.48
CA VAL A 65 6.41 -15.02 14.86
C VAL A 65 7.57 -14.37 15.62
N LYS A 66 7.59 -14.41 16.96
CA LYS A 66 8.71 -13.87 17.76
C LYS A 66 10.02 -14.63 17.53
N ILE A 67 9.97 -15.95 17.45
CA ILE A 67 11.15 -16.77 17.13
C ILE A 67 11.67 -16.41 15.73
N LEU A 68 10.75 -16.24 14.77
CA LEU A 68 11.12 -15.87 13.41
C LEU A 68 11.66 -14.44 13.30
N ASP A 69 11.11 -13.51 14.07
CA ASP A 69 11.63 -12.15 14.22
C ASP A 69 13.08 -12.19 14.76
N ALA A 70 13.33 -12.94 15.83
CA ALA A 70 14.67 -13.09 16.41
C ALA A 70 15.66 -13.77 15.44
N PHE A 71 15.20 -14.77 14.68
CA PHE A 71 16.00 -15.39 13.62
C PHE A 71 16.39 -14.36 12.56
N VAL A 72 15.42 -13.57 12.05
CA VAL A 72 15.73 -12.55 11.03
C VAL A 72 16.68 -11.51 11.58
N ASP A 73 16.43 -11.01 12.79
CA ASP A 73 17.28 -10.00 13.44
C ASP A 73 18.72 -10.49 13.66
N SER A 74 18.91 -11.80 13.83
CA SER A 74 20.24 -12.41 14.00
C SER A 74 20.94 -12.73 12.69
N VAL A 75 20.21 -13.04 11.61
CA VAL A 75 20.78 -13.58 10.36
C VAL A 75 20.88 -12.54 9.26
N PHE A 76 20.04 -11.50 9.29
CA PHE A 76 19.98 -10.48 8.25
C PHE A 76 20.49 -9.15 8.79
N GLU A 77 21.56 -8.65 8.17
CA GLU A 77 22.08 -7.32 8.43
C GLU A 77 21.42 -6.32 7.49
N PHE A 78 20.71 -5.33 8.04
CA PHE A 78 20.19 -4.20 7.28
C PHE A 78 21.26 -3.12 7.15
N ALA A 79 21.43 -2.61 5.93
CA ALA A 79 22.29 -1.48 5.64
C ALA A 79 21.59 -0.51 4.68
N ASP A 80 22.01 0.75 4.71
CA ASP A 80 21.53 1.76 3.77
C ASP A 80 22.12 1.55 2.38
N GLN A 81 21.28 1.73 1.35
CA GLN A 81 21.77 1.87 0.00
C GLN A 81 22.42 3.26 -0.15
N PRO A 82 23.68 3.33 -0.58
CA PRO A 82 24.31 4.62 -0.83
C PRO A 82 23.66 5.29 -2.04
N LEU A 83 23.30 6.56 -1.90
CA LEU A 83 22.88 7.39 -3.02
C LEU A 83 24.11 7.93 -3.76
N LEU A 84 24.10 7.87 -5.08
CA LEU A 84 25.10 8.56 -5.89
C LEU A 84 24.93 10.09 -5.76
N PRO A 85 25.98 10.91 -5.97
CA PRO A 85 25.85 12.37 -5.93
C PRO A 85 24.77 12.92 -6.87
N SER A 86 24.58 12.30 -8.04
CA SER A 86 23.50 12.63 -8.99
C SER A 86 22.10 12.25 -8.50
N GLN A 87 21.99 11.44 -7.45
CA GLN A 87 20.75 10.94 -6.87
C GLN A 87 20.37 11.67 -5.58
N ASN A 88 21.05 12.77 -5.24
CA ASN A 88 20.79 13.51 -3.99
C ASN A 88 19.30 13.92 -3.83
N ASN A 89 18.63 14.25 -4.93
CA ASN A 89 17.21 14.64 -4.94
C ASN A 89 16.23 13.47 -4.72
N PHE A 90 16.72 12.22 -4.65
CA PHE A 90 15.94 11.04 -4.24
C PHE A 90 16.06 10.73 -2.74
N SER A 91 16.84 11.52 -2.00
CA SER A 91 16.92 11.38 -0.55
C SER A 91 15.53 11.60 0.06
N PRO A 92 15.16 10.82 1.09
CA PRO A 92 13.89 11.02 1.76
C PRO A 92 13.85 12.39 2.43
N VAL A 93 12.66 12.96 2.50
CA VAL A 93 12.37 14.18 3.24
C VAL A 93 11.53 13.87 4.46
N GLU A 94 11.68 14.70 5.49
CA GLU A 94 10.92 14.59 6.74
C GLU A 94 9.49 15.11 6.58
N GLU A 95 8.58 14.55 7.37
CA GLU A 95 7.22 15.05 7.49
C GLU A 95 7.21 16.38 8.25
N LEU A 96 6.49 17.38 7.72
CA LEU A 96 6.29 18.64 8.40
C LEU A 96 5.38 18.45 9.63
N LYS A 97 5.71 19.12 10.73
CA LYS A 97 4.86 19.12 11.93
C LYS A 97 3.55 19.89 11.70
N GLU A 98 3.64 20.97 10.93
CA GLU A 98 2.54 21.88 10.61
C GLU A 98 2.67 22.37 9.18
N ALA A 99 1.54 22.73 8.57
CA ALA A 99 1.52 23.27 7.23
C ALA A 99 2.22 24.64 7.17
N VAL A 100 2.99 24.88 6.11
CA VAL A 100 3.81 26.07 5.93
C VAL A 100 3.10 27.06 5.03
N LEU A 101 2.90 28.30 5.51
CA LEU A 101 2.45 29.40 4.68
C LEU A 101 3.57 29.84 3.73
N ILE A 102 3.29 29.87 2.43
CA ILE A 102 4.23 30.36 1.43
C ILE A 102 4.05 31.87 1.31
N THR A 103 5.03 32.63 1.79
CA THR A 103 5.03 34.10 1.74
C THR A 103 5.88 34.67 0.62
N ASP A 104 6.90 33.92 0.18
CA ASP A 104 7.82 34.35 -0.85
C ASP A 104 7.39 33.79 -2.21
N ILE A 105 6.74 34.64 -3.02
CA ILE A 105 6.23 34.30 -4.34
C ILE A 105 6.81 35.31 -5.33
N GLU A 106 7.68 34.82 -6.21
CA GLU A 106 8.19 35.61 -7.32
C GLU A 106 7.16 35.61 -8.46
N GLY A 107 6.76 36.80 -8.92
CA GLY A 107 5.74 36.98 -9.94
C GLY A 107 4.32 37.15 -9.36
N LYS A 108 3.29 36.78 -10.15
CA LYS A 108 1.88 36.98 -9.76
C LYS A 108 1.02 35.78 -10.17
N ILE A 109 0.30 35.21 -9.20
CA ILE A 109 -0.72 34.19 -9.46
C ILE A 109 -1.91 34.87 -10.18
N PRO A 110 -2.33 34.38 -11.35
CA PRO A 110 -3.42 34.98 -12.11
C PRO A 110 -4.71 35.12 -11.30
N ASN A 111 -5.41 36.25 -11.43
CA ASN A 111 -6.65 36.51 -10.68
C ASN A 111 -7.76 35.49 -10.97
N ASN A 112 -7.75 34.92 -12.19
CA ASN A 112 -8.67 33.89 -12.68
C ASN A 112 -8.20 32.45 -12.40
N PHE A 113 -7.06 32.26 -11.73
CA PHE A 113 -6.65 30.94 -11.24
C PHE A 113 -7.72 30.41 -10.29
N ARG A 114 -7.98 29.09 -10.34
CA ARG A 114 -9.02 28.46 -9.52
C ARG A 114 -8.45 28.08 -8.16
N GLU A 115 -9.24 28.29 -7.12
CA GLU A 115 -8.94 27.75 -5.80
C GLU A 115 -8.96 26.22 -5.84
N GLY A 116 -8.06 25.60 -5.09
CA GLY A 116 -7.91 24.16 -5.11
C GLY A 116 -6.57 23.70 -4.55
N VAL A 117 -6.23 22.45 -4.85
CA VAL A 117 -5.02 21.80 -4.35
C VAL A 117 -4.27 21.15 -5.51
N TYR A 118 -2.98 21.41 -5.58
CA TYR A 118 -2.06 20.61 -6.36
C TYR A 118 -1.43 19.58 -5.42
N ILE A 119 -1.57 18.30 -5.73
CA ILE A 119 -1.05 17.21 -4.90
C ILE A 119 -0.28 16.21 -5.75
N ARG A 120 0.85 15.74 -5.22
CA ARG A 120 1.67 14.70 -5.83
C ARG A 120 2.01 13.64 -4.79
N ASN A 121 2.13 12.39 -5.23
CA ASN A 121 2.61 11.27 -4.45
C ASN A 121 4.00 10.84 -4.94
N GLY A 122 4.80 10.20 -4.08
CA GLY A 122 6.09 9.65 -4.45
C GLY A 122 6.70 8.77 -3.36
N PRO A 123 7.71 7.95 -3.71
CA PRO A 123 8.45 7.13 -2.74
C PRO A 123 9.26 8.01 -1.79
N ASN A 124 9.12 7.76 -0.48
CA ASN A 124 9.88 8.41 0.58
C ASN A 124 10.16 7.42 1.73
N PRO A 125 11.28 6.67 1.66
CA PRO A 125 11.62 5.63 2.63
C PRO A 125 11.59 6.10 4.08
N LEU A 126 10.89 5.36 4.95
CA LEU A 126 10.65 5.76 6.35
C LEU A 126 11.92 5.85 7.22
N PHE A 127 12.94 5.03 6.94
CA PHE A 127 14.11 4.91 7.82
C PHE A 127 15.38 5.49 7.18
N GLY A 128 15.32 6.71 6.66
CA GLY A 128 16.51 7.43 6.17
C GLY A 128 17.04 6.98 4.79
N GLY A 129 16.43 5.97 4.17
CA GLY A 129 16.79 5.55 2.81
C GLY A 129 16.27 4.16 2.44
N LEU A 130 16.52 3.79 1.20
CA LEU A 130 16.32 2.43 0.72
C LEU A 130 17.33 1.49 1.38
N LYS A 131 16.97 0.20 1.49
CA LYS A 131 17.68 -0.77 2.32
C LYS A 131 18.22 -1.91 1.48
N VAL A 132 19.38 -2.40 1.89
CA VAL A 132 19.95 -3.69 1.49
C VAL A 132 19.94 -4.60 2.70
N THR A 133 19.70 -5.88 2.48
CA THR A 133 19.96 -6.91 3.47
C THR A 133 21.03 -7.88 2.98
N LYS A 134 21.93 -8.24 3.88
CA LYS A 134 22.96 -9.28 3.65
C LYS A 134 22.75 -10.41 4.66
N SER A 135 22.88 -11.65 4.21
CA SER A 135 22.74 -12.84 5.04
C SER A 135 23.49 -14.03 4.44
N VAL A 136 23.41 -15.19 5.10
CA VAL A 136 23.88 -16.47 4.56
C VAL A 136 23.15 -16.89 3.27
N PHE A 137 21.97 -16.31 3.00
CA PHE A 137 21.20 -16.58 1.79
C PHE A 137 21.61 -15.69 0.61
N GLY A 138 22.55 -14.76 0.81
CA GLY A 138 23.00 -13.79 -0.17
C GLY A 138 22.56 -12.36 0.17
N ARG A 139 22.57 -11.49 -0.84
CA ARG A 139 22.22 -10.08 -0.75
C ARG A 139 20.92 -9.80 -1.49
N SER A 140 20.03 -9.04 -0.86
CA SER A 140 18.84 -8.47 -1.50
C SER A 140 18.70 -7.00 -1.18
N SER A 141 17.98 -6.26 -2.02
CA SER A 141 17.85 -4.82 -1.86
C SER A 141 16.54 -4.28 -2.40
N HIS A 142 16.16 -3.10 -1.90
CA HIS A 142 15.02 -2.37 -2.44
C HIS A 142 15.39 -1.78 -3.81
N ALA A 143 14.41 -1.74 -4.71
CA ALA A 143 14.52 -0.98 -5.95
C ALA A 143 14.27 0.51 -5.71
N TRP A 144 14.71 1.35 -6.64
CA TRP A 144 14.56 2.81 -6.55
C TRP A 144 13.10 3.30 -6.53
N VAL A 145 12.17 2.49 -7.01
CA VAL A 145 10.71 2.77 -7.01
C VAL A 145 10.04 2.44 -5.68
N GLU A 146 10.72 1.72 -4.79
CA GLU A 146 10.20 1.36 -3.48
C GLU A 146 10.35 2.52 -2.48
N GLY A 147 9.72 2.37 -1.31
CA GLY A 147 9.62 3.43 -0.31
C GLY A 147 8.17 3.87 -0.12
N GLU A 148 7.83 4.23 1.11
CA GLU A 148 6.48 4.57 1.51
C GLU A 148 6.00 5.84 0.80
N GLY A 149 4.71 5.88 0.45
CA GLY A 149 4.12 7.04 -0.20
C GLY A 149 4.14 8.24 0.71
N MET A 150 4.68 9.35 0.22
CA MET A 150 4.52 10.67 0.84
C MET A 150 3.78 11.60 -0.11
N LEU A 151 2.72 12.18 0.41
CA LEU A 151 1.92 13.17 -0.28
C LEU A 151 2.53 14.55 -0.06
N HIS A 152 2.62 15.32 -1.12
CA HIS A 152 3.01 16.73 -1.12
C HIS A 152 1.86 17.55 -1.69
N ALA A 153 1.30 18.46 -0.90
CA ALA A 153 0.14 19.25 -1.30
C ALA A 153 0.43 20.75 -1.18
N VAL A 154 0.02 21.50 -2.21
CA VAL A 154 0.02 22.96 -2.25
C VAL A 154 -1.42 23.42 -2.40
N TYR A 155 -1.93 24.13 -1.40
CA TYR A 155 -3.29 24.65 -1.34
C TYR A 155 -3.31 26.10 -1.81
N PHE A 156 -4.22 26.42 -2.72
CA PHE A 156 -4.47 27.77 -3.23
C PHE A 156 -5.87 28.19 -2.81
N SER A 157 -5.94 29.26 -2.02
CA SER A 157 -7.19 29.85 -1.55
C SER A 157 -7.11 31.36 -1.61
N LYS A 158 -8.25 32.06 -1.64
CA LYS A 158 -8.30 33.50 -1.51
C LYS A 158 -8.68 33.89 -0.08
N ASP A 159 -8.01 34.90 0.45
CA ASP A 159 -8.41 35.50 1.71
C ASP A 159 -9.77 36.17 1.58
N SER A 160 -10.62 36.00 2.59
CA SER A 160 -11.99 36.53 2.61
C SER A 160 -12.00 38.05 2.63
N ASP A 161 -10.98 38.67 3.22
CA ASP A 161 -10.98 40.10 3.46
C ASP A 161 -10.43 40.92 2.28
N HIS A 162 -9.41 40.41 1.58
CA HIS A 162 -8.66 41.21 0.58
C HIS A 162 -8.62 40.55 -0.81
N GLY A 163 -9.13 39.32 -0.96
CA GLY A 163 -9.07 38.57 -2.21
C GLY A 163 -7.66 38.18 -2.66
N ASN A 164 -6.66 38.38 -1.79
CA ASN A 164 -5.27 38.00 -2.03
C ASN A 164 -5.10 36.49 -1.95
N TRP A 165 -4.16 35.95 -2.72
CA TRP A 165 -3.85 34.53 -2.69
C TRP A 165 -3.16 34.13 -1.40
N LYS A 166 -3.70 33.12 -0.73
CA LYS A 166 -3.10 32.40 0.37
C LYS A 166 -2.67 31.02 -0.14
N VAL A 167 -1.36 30.78 -0.10
CA VAL A 167 -0.75 29.52 -0.55
C VAL A 167 -0.12 28.80 0.63
N VAL A 168 -0.48 27.53 0.82
CA VAL A 168 -0.01 26.71 1.94
C VAL A 168 0.56 25.41 1.41
N TYR A 169 1.70 24.98 1.93
CA TYR A 169 2.32 23.69 1.63
C TYR A 169 2.22 22.75 2.83
N ASN A 170 1.94 21.47 2.57
CA ASN A 170 2.03 20.42 3.58
C ASN A 170 2.51 19.11 2.94
N ASN A 171 3.11 18.23 3.74
CA ASN A 171 3.40 16.86 3.37
C ASN A 171 3.00 15.88 4.47
N SER A 172 2.65 14.66 4.10
CA SER A 172 2.39 13.59 5.07
C SER A 172 2.58 12.22 4.44
N HIS A 173 3.07 11.26 5.24
CA HIS A 173 3.15 9.87 4.82
C HIS A 173 1.77 9.23 4.73
N VAL A 174 1.58 8.40 3.71
CA VAL A 174 0.41 7.53 3.59
C VAL A 174 0.54 6.41 4.63
N GLN A 175 -0.35 6.41 5.61
CA GLN A 175 -0.30 5.49 6.74
C GLN A 175 -0.92 4.14 6.38
N THR A 176 -0.23 3.39 5.52
CA THR A 176 -0.59 2.01 5.21
C THR A 176 -0.39 1.10 6.42
N GLU A 177 -0.97 -0.10 6.38
CA GLU A 177 -0.81 -1.07 7.47
C GLU A 177 0.66 -1.48 7.68
N THR A 178 1.44 -1.58 6.60
CA THR A 178 2.87 -1.89 6.71
C THR A 178 3.69 -0.71 7.22
N PHE A 179 3.32 0.52 6.87
CA PHE A 179 3.91 1.74 7.46
C PHE A 179 3.69 1.77 8.98
N LYS A 180 2.44 1.58 9.43
CA LYS A 180 2.09 1.56 10.86
C LYS A 180 2.84 0.47 11.59
N LEU A 181 2.96 -0.72 10.99
CA LEU A 181 3.69 -1.85 11.56
C LEU A 181 5.16 -1.52 11.79
N GLU A 182 5.87 -1.00 10.79
CA GLU A 182 7.29 -0.68 10.94
C GLU A 182 7.52 0.51 11.86
N LYS A 183 6.65 1.53 11.81
CA LYS A 183 6.68 2.66 12.74
C LYS A 183 6.49 2.20 14.19
N GLN A 184 5.59 1.25 14.44
CA GLN A 184 5.40 0.65 15.76
C GLN A 184 6.64 -0.14 16.23
N ARG A 185 7.33 -0.84 15.31
CA ARG A 185 8.56 -1.59 15.60
C ARG A 185 9.80 -0.70 15.70
N ASN A 186 9.71 0.54 15.24
CA ASN A 186 10.80 1.52 15.18
C ASN A 186 12.06 0.99 14.47
N LYS A 187 11.87 0.14 13.44
CA LYS A 187 12.95 -0.40 12.61
C LYS A 187 12.45 -0.90 11.26
N PRO A 188 13.33 -0.97 10.23
CA PRO A 188 13.07 -1.76 9.03
C PRO A 188 12.79 -3.21 9.45
N SER A 189 11.67 -3.75 9.02
CA SER A 189 11.19 -5.08 9.41
C SER A 189 10.97 -6.00 8.22
N PHE A 190 10.55 -5.45 7.09
CA PHE A 190 10.42 -6.22 5.84
C PHE A 190 11.79 -6.39 5.19
N LEU A 191 12.11 -7.63 4.82
CA LEU A 191 13.28 -7.93 4.02
C LEU A 191 13.03 -7.48 2.58
N PRO A 192 13.95 -6.74 1.95
CA PRO A 192 13.87 -6.42 0.53
C PRO A 192 13.82 -7.70 -0.30
N ALA A 193 12.92 -7.75 -1.27
CA ALA A 193 12.62 -8.97 -2.00
C ALA A 193 12.36 -8.74 -3.50
N LEU A 194 12.85 -7.62 -4.05
CA LEU A 194 12.68 -7.30 -5.47
C LEU A 194 13.98 -7.47 -6.26
N GLU A 195 15.10 -6.95 -5.75
CA GLU A 195 16.41 -7.03 -6.40
C GLU A 195 17.41 -7.82 -5.55
N GLY A 196 18.33 -8.54 -6.20
CA GLY A 196 19.41 -9.29 -5.54
C GLY A 196 19.51 -10.76 -5.93
N ASP A 197 20.22 -11.53 -5.10
CA ASP A 197 20.45 -12.95 -5.30
C ASP A 197 19.15 -13.74 -5.19
N SER A 198 18.94 -14.73 -6.06
CA SER A 198 17.69 -15.48 -6.12
C SER A 198 17.34 -16.17 -4.80
N LEU A 199 18.33 -16.73 -4.09
CA LEU A 199 18.11 -17.39 -2.80
C LEU A 199 17.73 -16.36 -1.71
N ALA A 200 18.33 -15.17 -1.72
CA ALA A 200 17.99 -14.09 -0.81
C ALA A 200 16.56 -13.59 -1.04
N ILE A 201 16.15 -13.39 -2.30
CA ILE A 201 14.79 -12.97 -2.68
C ILE A 201 13.75 -14.02 -2.24
N LEU A 202 13.96 -15.31 -2.55
CA LEU A 202 13.03 -16.38 -2.16
C LEU A 202 12.91 -16.49 -0.64
N SER A 203 14.04 -16.35 0.07
CA SER A 203 14.07 -16.38 1.53
C SER A 203 13.34 -15.16 2.11
N ALA A 204 13.55 -13.97 1.56
CA ALA A 204 12.86 -12.74 1.96
C ALA A 204 11.34 -12.88 1.77
N TYR A 205 10.88 -13.39 0.62
CA TYR A 205 9.47 -13.66 0.38
C TYR A 205 8.85 -14.63 1.39
N LEU A 206 9.53 -15.75 1.65
CA LEU A 206 9.05 -16.75 2.61
C LEU A 206 8.99 -16.17 4.03
N LEU A 207 10.07 -15.51 4.47
CA LEU A 207 10.18 -14.96 5.83
C LEU A 207 9.21 -13.80 6.05
N ASN A 208 9.05 -12.89 5.08
CA ASN A 208 8.04 -11.83 5.14
C ASN A 208 6.63 -12.42 5.23
N LEU A 209 6.30 -13.43 4.41
CA LEU A 209 5.01 -14.10 4.44
C LEU A 209 4.74 -14.76 5.80
N LEU A 210 5.72 -15.46 6.38
CA LEU A 210 5.56 -16.14 7.66
C LEU A 210 5.47 -15.15 8.84
N ARG A 211 6.16 -14.01 8.80
CA ARG A 211 6.16 -12.99 9.86
C ARG A 211 4.94 -12.08 9.81
N PHE A 212 4.56 -11.64 8.62
CA PHE A 212 3.58 -10.57 8.41
C PHE A 212 2.30 -11.02 7.70
N GLY A 213 2.28 -12.23 7.13
CA GLY A 213 1.18 -12.69 6.29
C GLY A 213 1.16 -12.06 4.90
N MET A 214 2.21 -11.32 4.54
CA MET A 214 2.35 -10.66 3.24
C MET A 214 3.81 -10.64 2.80
N VAL A 215 3.98 -10.68 1.49
CA VAL A 215 5.29 -10.87 0.85
C VAL A 215 6.05 -9.54 0.73
N ASN A 216 5.32 -8.49 0.33
CA ASN A 216 5.85 -7.14 0.09
C ASN A 216 5.07 -6.11 0.90
N LYS A 217 5.67 -4.93 1.06
CA LYS A 217 5.06 -3.78 1.74
C LYS A 217 3.92 -3.19 0.90
N TYR A 218 2.90 -2.66 1.57
CA TYR A 218 1.92 -1.77 0.95
C TYR A 218 2.47 -0.34 1.00
N ILE A 219 3.05 0.11 -0.10
CA ILE A 219 3.80 1.37 -0.15
C ILE A 219 2.94 2.56 -0.55
N SER A 220 1.93 2.37 -1.41
CA SER A 220 1.00 3.42 -1.86
C SER A 220 1.68 4.73 -2.30
N ASN A 221 2.69 4.63 -3.15
CA ASN A 221 3.59 5.74 -3.48
C ASN A 221 3.48 6.22 -4.94
N THR A 222 2.67 5.56 -5.77
CA THR A 222 2.75 5.71 -7.23
C THR A 222 1.89 6.86 -7.73
N ASN A 223 0.66 7.01 -7.22
CA ASN A 223 -0.24 8.06 -7.67
C ASN A 223 -1.23 8.51 -6.57
N ILE A 224 -1.92 9.62 -6.84
CA ILE A 224 -3.06 10.14 -6.09
C ILE A 224 -4.16 10.50 -7.10
N PHE A 225 -5.39 10.05 -6.88
CA PHE A 225 -6.51 10.34 -7.79
C PHE A 225 -7.79 10.69 -7.04
N LYS A 226 -8.69 11.40 -7.73
CA LYS A 226 -10.03 11.73 -7.24
C LYS A 226 -11.07 10.81 -7.87
N HIS A 227 -11.93 10.21 -7.05
CA HIS A 227 -13.06 9.42 -7.50
C HIS A 227 -14.24 9.57 -6.54
N SER A 228 -15.46 9.76 -7.07
CA SER A 228 -16.68 9.93 -6.26
C SER A 228 -16.56 10.96 -5.13
N GLY A 229 -15.94 12.11 -5.42
CA GLY A 229 -15.72 13.19 -4.45
C GLY A 229 -14.63 12.93 -3.40
N LYS A 230 -14.02 11.75 -3.39
CA LYS A 230 -12.97 11.33 -2.46
C LYS A 230 -11.61 11.24 -3.16
N TYR A 231 -10.55 11.17 -2.37
CA TYR A 231 -9.17 11.14 -2.84
C TYR A 231 -8.49 9.87 -2.39
N TYR A 232 -7.69 9.27 -3.27
CA TYR A 232 -7.10 7.96 -3.05
C TYR A 232 -5.64 7.93 -3.48
N SER A 233 -4.78 7.54 -2.54
CA SER A 233 -3.40 7.18 -2.81
C SER A 233 -3.32 5.72 -3.28
N VAL A 234 -2.42 5.40 -4.21
CA VAL A 234 -2.35 4.04 -4.79
C VAL A 234 -0.93 3.65 -5.20
N ALA A 235 -0.68 2.34 -5.15
CA ALA A 235 0.44 1.66 -5.82
C ALA A 235 -0.07 0.34 -6.42
N GLU A 236 0.62 -0.16 -7.45
CA GLU A 236 0.23 -1.33 -8.26
C GLU A 236 0.01 -2.63 -7.47
N ASN A 237 0.52 -2.73 -6.24
CA ASN A 237 0.53 -3.95 -5.45
C ASN A 237 -0.54 -4.02 -4.35
N ALA A 238 -1.37 -2.98 -4.17
CA ALA A 238 -2.31 -2.88 -3.06
C ALA A 238 -3.66 -2.27 -3.47
N VAL A 239 -4.64 -2.38 -2.58
CA VAL A 239 -5.87 -1.57 -2.66
C VAL A 239 -5.53 -0.10 -2.37
N PRO A 240 -6.22 0.88 -2.98
CA PRO A 240 -5.96 2.30 -2.72
C PRO A 240 -6.27 2.70 -1.27
N GLN A 241 -5.60 3.73 -0.77
CA GLN A 241 -5.82 4.32 0.55
C GLN A 241 -6.59 5.63 0.40
N GLU A 242 -7.75 5.74 1.04
CA GLU A 242 -8.52 6.99 1.10
C GLU A 242 -7.78 8.05 1.92
N ILE A 243 -7.70 9.26 1.38
CA ILE A 243 -6.98 10.39 1.94
C ILE A 243 -7.96 11.53 2.18
N ASP A 244 -7.92 12.10 3.38
CA ASP A 244 -8.54 13.40 3.65
C ASP A 244 -7.69 14.48 2.99
N ILE A 245 -8.22 15.14 1.97
CA ILE A 245 -7.45 16.07 1.15
C ILE A 245 -7.09 17.37 1.88
N CYS A 246 -7.77 17.73 2.96
CA CYS A 246 -7.51 18.95 3.71
C CYS A 246 -6.38 18.76 4.73
N THR A 247 -6.31 17.55 5.31
CA THR A 247 -5.37 17.23 6.41
C THR A 247 -4.25 16.28 5.98
N LEU A 248 -4.34 15.69 4.78
CA LEU A 248 -3.49 14.60 4.27
C LEU A 248 -3.52 13.31 5.10
N LYS A 249 -4.44 13.20 6.06
CA LYS A 249 -4.59 11.99 6.88
C LYS A 249 -5.09 10.83 6.04
N THR A 250 -4.53 9.65 6.28
CA THR A 250 -5.03 8.39 5.71
C THR A 250 -6.25 7.91 6.50
N LEU A 251 -7.38 7.74 5.82
CA LEU A 251 -8.66 7.36 6.42
C LEU A 251 -8.84 5.84 6.47
N GLY A 252 -8.43 5.13 5.42
CA GLY A 252 -8.57 3.67 5.36
C GLY A 252 -8.35 3.11 3.96
N ASN A 253 -8.54 1.81 3.79
CA ASN A 253 -8.46 1.17 2.48
C ASN A 253 -9.78 1.35 1.72
N TRP A 254 -9.68 1.62 0.41
CA TRP A 254 -10.83 1.65 -0.48
C TRP A 254 -11.11 0.25 -1.03
N ASP A 255 -12.06 -0.44 -0.39
CA ASP A 255 -12.43 -1.82 -0.70
C ASP A 255 -13.83 -1.96 -1.35
N VAL A 256 -14.43 -0.84 -1.75
CA VAL A 256 -15.78 -0.77 -2.35
C VAL A 256 -16.81 -1.55 -1.51
N ASN A 257 -16.92 -1.22 -0.22
CA ASN A 257 -17.78 -1.91 0.74
C ASN A 257 -17.49 -3.42 0.81
N GLY A 258 -16.21 -3.77 0.77
CA GLY A 258 -15.71 -5.15 0.76
C GLY A 258 -15.86 -5.91 -0.57
N ALA A 259 -16.42 -5.30 -1.62
CA ALA A 259 -16.53 -5.92 -2.94
C ALA A 259 -15.17 -6.03 -3.66
N TRP A 260 -14.18 -5.22 -3.27
CA TRP A 260 -12.86 -5.18 -3.89
C TRP A 260 -11.74 -5.43 -2.87
N LYS A 261 -10.98 -6.51 -3.06
CA LYS A 261 -9.90 -6.94 -2.12
C LYS A 261 -8.58 -7.23 -2.82
N ARG A 262 -8.38 -6.70 -4.02
CA ARG A 262 -7.23 -7.00 -4.88
C ARG A 262 -6.51 -5.72 -5.29
N PRO A 263 -5.29 -5.81 -5.83
CA PRO A 263 -4.59 -4.64 -6.32
C PRO A 263 -5.41 -3.83 -7.34
N PHE A 264 -5.17 -2.53 -7.37
CA PHE A 264 -5.82 -1.58 -8.26
C PHE A 264 -4.74 -0.84 -9.07
N THR A 265 -5.02 -0.58 -10.35
CA THR A 265 -4.07 0.13 -11.22
C THR A 265 -3.71 1.49 -10.64
N SER A 266 -2.44 1.87 -10.70
CA SER A 266 -2.02 3.18 -10.22
C SER A 266 -2.39 4.33 -11.17
N HIS A 267 -2.84 4.01 -12.39
CA HIS A 267 -3.15 4.99 -13.45
C HIS A 267 -4.61 4.92 -13.93
N PRO A 268 -5.60 5.15 -13.04
CA PRO A 268 -7.00 5.16 -13.46
C PRO A 268 -7.28 6.32 -14.40
N LYS A 269 -8.18 6.10 -15.37
CA LYS A 269 -8.59 7.12 -16.34
C LYS A 269 -9.97 7.65 -16.02
N LEU A 270 -10.10 8.97 -16.00
CA LEU A 270 -11.39 9.65 -15.94
C LEU A 270 -12.01 9.64 -17.34
N MET A 271 -13.27 9.22 -17.45
CA MET A 271 -14.05 9.39 -18.68
C MET A 271 -14.98 10.60 -18.52
N GLU A 272 -15.09 11.40 -19.57
CA GLU A 272 -15.82 12.68 -19.53
C GLU A 272 -17.32 12.53 -19.78
N ILE A 273 -17.76 11.36 -20.27
CA ILE A 273 -19.14 11.15 -20.75
C ILE A 273 -20.11 10.72 -19.64
N ASP A 274 -19.58 10.18 -18.55
CA ASP A 274 -20.27 9.94 -17.29
C ASP A 274 -19.15 9.95 -16.24
N TRP A 275 -19.37 10.42 -15.02
CA TRP A 275 -18.38 10.44 -13.92
C TRP A 275 -17.84 9.04 -13.49
N PHE A 276 -17.89 8.06 -14.39
CA PHE A 276 -17.38 6.71 -14.30
C PHE A 276 -15.89 6.66 -14.64
N MET A 277 -15.07 6.13 -13.73
CA MET A 277 -13.68 5.82 -14.03
C MET A 277 -13.59 4.50 -14.79
N LYS A 278 -12.79 4.46 -15.87
CA LYS A 278 -12.41 3.20 -16.53
C LYS A 278 -11.08 2.74 -16.00
N TRP A 279 -11.02 1.49 -15.60
CA TRP A 279 -9.77 0.76 -15.40
C TRP A 279 -9.77 -0.46 -16.32
N ILE A 280 -8.65 -0.69 -16.99
CA ILE A 280 -8.46 -1.89 -17.81
C ILE A 280 -8.18 -3.03 -16.82
N ARG A 281 -8.92 -4.12 -17.00
CA ARG A 281 -8.68 -5.38 -16.32
C ARG A 281 -7.61 -6.08 -17.15
N ASP A 282 -6.37 -6.04 -16.69
CA ASP A 282 -5.29 -6.87 -17.25
C ASP A 282 -5.57 -8.36 -16.96
#